data_AF-E7DQI2-F1
#
_entry.id   AF-E7DQI2-F1
#
_cell.length_a   1.000
_cell.length_b   1.000
_cell.length_c   1.000
_cell.angle_alpha   90.00
_cell.angle_beta   90.00
_cell.angle_gamma   90.00
#
_symmetry.space_group_name_H-M   'P 1'
#
loop_
_entity.id
_entity.type
_entity.pdbx_description
1 polymer ?
#
loop_
_entity_poly.entity_id
_entity_poly.type
_entity_poly.pdbx_seq_one_letter_code
_entity_poly.pdbx_strand_id
1 'polypeptide(L)'
;MTKAYRSNLTWEQWELIADLFPQAKPGGRPRKLALFAIVNAILYILCEGCTWRGLPGDFPPWSTVYGYFWRWSKDGTWLKVHDQLYQWVRVEWH
;
A
#
# COMPACT_ATOMS: atom_id res chain seq x y z
N MET A 1 3.26 11.70 11.71
CA MET A 1 2.65 10.37 11.88
C MET A 1 1.28 10.43 11.25
N THR A 2 0.95 9.52 10.35
CA THR A 2 -0.33 9.46 9.65
C THR A 2 -1.43 9.06 10.64
N LYS A 3 -2.62 9.63 10.51
CA LYS A 3 -3.79 9.29 11.34
C LYS A 3 -4.14 7.82 11.14
N ALA A 4 -4.68 7.18 12.19
CA ALA A 4 -5.19 5.82 12.09
C ALA A 4 -6.53 5.83 11.35
N TYR A 5 -6.57 5.30 10.14
CA TYR A 5 -7.77 5.08 9.35
C TYR A 5 -8.17 3.61 9.40
N ARG A 6 -9.46 3.31 9.22
CA ARG A 6 -9.98 1.94 9.21
C ARG A 6 -9.37 1.08 8.09
N SER A 7 -9.00 1.73 6.99
CA SER A 7 -8.34 1.14 5.83
C SER A 7 -6.84 0.88 6.02
N ASN A 8 -6.23 1.34 7.14
CA ASN A 8 -4.80 1.14 7.36
C ASN A 8 -4.52 -0.32 7.71
N LEU A 9 -3.44 -0.85 7.16
CA LEU A 9 -2.94 -2.17 7.50
C LEU A 9 -2.39 -2.20 8.93
N THR A 10 -2.57 -3.33 9.61
CA THR A 10 -1.78 -3.64 10.80
C THR A 10 -0.34 -3.94 10.41
N TRP A 11 0.56 -3.95 11.40
CA TRP A 11 1.96 -4.28 11.14
C TRP A 11 2.14 -5.73 10.64
N GLU A 12 1.38 -6.66 11.19
CA GLU A 12 1.37 -8.07 10.79
C GLU A 12 0.91 -8.23 9.33
N GLN A 13 -0.19 -7.57 8.95
CA GLN A 13 -0.67 -7.57 7.57
C GLN A 13 0.35 -6.95 6.60
N TRP A 14 1.03 -5.89 7.05
CA TRP A 14 2.10 -5.27 6.27
C TRP A 14 3.27 -6.22 6.05
N GLU A 15 3.73 -6.92 7.09
CA GLU A 15 4.84 -7.89 6.99
C GLU A 15 4.55 -9.01 5.99
N LEU A 16 3.29 -9.45 5.87
CA LEU A 16 2.88 -10.47 4.89
C LEU A 16 3.05 -10.04 3.43
N ILE A 17 2.87 -8.75 3.13
CA ILE A 17 2.85 -8.24 1.74
C ILE A 17 4.06 -7.37 1.40
N ALA A 18 4.83 -6.93 2.39
CA ALA A 18 5.90 -5.94 2.21
C ALA A 18 6.93 -6.38 1.15
N ASP A 19 7.28 -7.66 1.14
CA ASP A 19 8.31 -8.22 0.24
C ASP A 19 7.84 -8.39 -1.21
N LEU A 20 6.53 -8.29 -1.46
CA LEU A 20 5.98 -8.33 -2.82
C LEU A 20 6.19 -7.02 -3.57
N PHE A 21 6.41 -5.92 -2.86
CA PHE A 21 6.66 -4.62 -3.47
C PHE A 21 8.12 -4.50 -3.92
N PRO A 22 8.39 -3.98 -5.13
CA PRO A 22 9.74 -3.88 -5.65
C PRO A 22 10.64 -3.00 -4.77
N GLN A 23 11.81 -3.54 -4.44
CA GLN A 23 12.80 -2.84 -3.61
C GLN A 23 13.36 -1.59 -4.28
N ALA A 24 13.82 -0.64 -3.47
CA ALA A 24 14.50 0.55 -3.97
C ALA A 24 15.86 0.22 -4.58
N LYS A 25 16.25 0.99 -5.60
CA LYS A 25 17.67 1.12 -5.93
C LYS A 25 18.44 1.67 -4.71
N PRO A 26 19.67 1.22 -4.45
CA PRO A 26 20.45 1.69 -3.31
C PRO A 26 20.68 3.21 -3.35
N GLY A 27 20.72 3.87 -2.17
CA GLY A 27 21.15 5.28 -2.02
C GLY A 27 20.11 6.29 -1.51
N GLY A 28 18.93 5.86 -1.03
CA GLY A 28 17.87 6.77 -0.55
C GLY A 28 17.43 6.54 0.90
N ARG A 29 16.58 7.45 1.43
CA ARG A 29 15.96 7.40 2.77
C ARG A 29 15.32 6.01 3.03
N PRO A 30 15.44 5.43 4.24
CA PRO A 30 14.87 4.12 4.56
C PRO A 30 13.38 4.05 4.20
N ARG A 31 13.06 3.18 3.23
CA ARG A 31 11.76 3.15 2.55
C ARG A 31 10.64 2.45 3.32
N LYS A 32 10.92 1.65 4.35
CA LYS A 32 9.88 0.81 4.99
C LYS A 32 8.68 1.66 5.44
N LEU A 33 8.93 2.76 6.16
CA LEU A 33 7.86 3.70 6.54
C LEU A 33 7.21 4.40 5.34
N ALA A 34 7.97 4.68 4.27
CA ALA A 34 7.47 5.38 3.09
C ALA A 34 6.53 4.50 2.26
N LEU A 35 6.88 3.22 2.04
CA LEU A 35 6.04 2.27 1.29
C LEU A 35 4.77 1.94 2.07
N PHE A 36 4.88 1.70 3.39
CA PHE A 36 3.71 1.49 4.24
C PHE A 36 2.73 2.67 4.15
N ALA A 37 3.22 3.91 4.21
CA ALA A 37 2.38 5.10 4.07
C ALA A 37 1.74 5.22 2.67
N ILE A 38 2.47 4.87 1.61
CA ILE A 38 1.93 4.86 0.23
C ILE A 38 0.82 3.80 0.09
N VAL A 39 1.04 2.59 0.59
CA VAL A 39 0.05 1.51 0.50
C VAL A 39 -1.19 1.84 1.30
N ASN A 40 -1.06 2.37 2.52
CA ASN A 40 -2.21 2.83 3.31
C ASN A 40 -2.97 3.97 2.61
N ALA A 41 -2.29 4.90 1.94
CA ALA A 41 -2.95 5.95 1.15
C ALA A 41 -3.75 5.38 -0.03
N ILE A 42 -3.23 4.36 -0.71
CA ILE A 42 -3.93 3.68 -1.81
C ILE A 42 -5.15 2.92 -1.28
N LEU A 43 -4.98 2.18 -0.18
CA LEU A 43 -6.09 1.47 0.46
C LEU A 43 -7.17 2.42 0.95
N TYR A 44 -6.80 3.57 1.51
CA TYR A 44 -7.75 4.61 1.89
C TYR A 44 -8.61 5.04 0.70
N ILE A 45 -7.98 5.34 -0.44
CA ILE A 45 -8.69 5.72 -1.67
C ILE A 45 -9.64 4.59 -2.13
N LEU A 46 -9.19 3.34 -2.09
CA LEU A 46 -9.96 2.18 -2.57
C LEU A 46 -11.12 1.81 -1.63
N CYS A 47 -10.93 1.91 -0.31
CA CYS A 47 -11.91 1.49 0.69
C CYS A 47 -12.93 2.59 1.00
N GLU A 48 -12.48 3.84 1.15
CA GLU A 48 -13.33 4.96 1.55
C GLU A 48 -13.93 5.69 0.33
N GLY A 49 -13.41 5.43 -0.88
CA GLY A 49 -14.00 5.91 -2.13
C GLY A 49 -13.82 7.42 -2.36
N CYS A 50 -12.59 7.93 -2.26
CA CYS A 50 -12.29 9.34 -2.54
C CYS A 50 -11.52 9.53 -3.86
N THR A 51 -11.53 10.76 -4.39
CA THR A 51 -10.64 11.09 -5.52
C THR A 51 -9.19 11.16 -5.06
N TRP A 52 -8.23 10.96 -5.97
CA TRP A 52 -6.80 11.12 -5.66
C TRP A 52 -6.48 12.48 -5.02
N ARG A 53 -7.09 13.56 -5.54
CA ARG A 53 -6.89 14.92 -5.01
C ARG A 53 -7.60 15.17 -3.68
N GLY A 54 -8.56 14.31 -3.31
CA GLY A 54 -9.26 14.33 -2.03
C GLY A 54 -8.57 13.54 -0.93
N LEU A 55 -7.36 13.03 -1.17
CA LEU A 55 -6.58 12.31 -0.17
C LEU A 55 -6.27 13.24 1.03
N PRO A 56 -6.49 12.79 2.28
CA PRO A 56 -6.15 13.57 3.47
C PRO A 56 -4.69 14.03 3.50
N GLY A 57 -4.45 15.24 4.01
CA GLY A 57 -3.14 15.90 3.97
C GLY A 57 -2.05 15.26 4.86
N ASP A 58 -2.41 14.30 5.70
CA ASP A 58 -1.48 13.53 6.53
C ASP A 58 -0.90 12.30 5.82
N PHE A 59 -1.41 11.98 4.62
CA PHE A 59 -0.80 11.02 3.71
C PHE A 59 0.30 11.65 2.84
N PRO A 60 1.16 10.83 2.20
CA PRO A 60 2.07 11.33 1.18
C PRO A 60 1.32 12.06 0.05
N PRO A 61 1.98 12.99 -0.67
CA PRO A 61 1.33 13.75 -1.74
C PRO A 61 0.65 12.85 -2.77
N TRP A 62 -0.61 13.16 -3.12
CA TRP A 62 -1.42 12.32 -4.01
C TRP A 62 -0.74 11.97 -5.33
N SER A 63 0.07 12.88 -5.89
CA SER A 63 0.79 12.67 -7.14
C SER A 63 1.88 11.60 -7.00
N THR A 64 2.53 11.54 -5.84
CA THR A 64 3.49 10.49 -5.49
C THR A 64 2.77 9.16 -5.35
N VAL A 65 1.70 9.13 -4.55
CA VAL A 65 0.88 7.93 -4.32
C VAL A 65 0.36 7.35 -5.64
N TYR A 66 -0.20 8.20 -6.50
CA TYR A 66 -0.66 7.83 -7.83
C TYR A 66 0.48 7.29 -8.71
N GLY A 67 1.66 7.91 -8.67
CA GLY A 67 2.82 7.44 -9.43
C GLY A 67 3.25 6.02 -9.06
N TYR A 68 3.20 5.68 -7.76
CA TYR A 68 3.44 4.31 -7.28
C TYR A 68 2.32 3.36 -7.73
N PHE A 69 1.06 3.75 -7.51
CA PHE A 69 -0.09 2.98 -7.96
C PHE A 69 0.00 2.63 -9.44
N TRP A 70 0.23 3.63 -10.30
CA TRP A 70 0.31 3.47 -11.75
C TRP A 70 1.46 2.54 -12.17
N ARG A 71 2.64 2.69 -11.56
CA ARG A 71 3.79 1.83 -11.84
C ARG A 71 3.51 0.38 -11.48
N TRP A 72 2.97 0.14 -10.30
CA TRP A 72 2.65 -1.19 -9.78
C TRP A 72 1.46 -1.86 -10.48
N SER A 73 0.55 -1.06 -11.04
CA SER A 73 -0.51 -1.57 -11.93
C SER A 73 0.05 -2.02 -13.27
N LYS A 74 1.16 -1.44 -13.74
CA LYS A 74 1.80 -1.82 -15.00
C LYS A 74 2.70 -3.04 -14.89
N ASP A 75 3.38 -3.22 -13.76
CA ASP A 75 4.31 -4.34 -13.55
C ASP A 75 3.66 -5.59 -12.90
N GLY A 76 2.36 -5.51 -12.59
CA GLY A 76 1.60 -6.62 -12.01
C GLY A 76 1.80 -6.83 -10.50
N THR A 77 2.48 -5.92 -9.81
CA THR A 77 2.67 -5.99 -8.35
C THR A 77 1.34 -6.12 -7.61
N TRP A 78 0.30 -5.38 -8.02
CA TRP A 78 -1.01 -5.46 -7.37
C TRP A 78 -1.69 -6.83 -7.49
N LEU A 79 -1.52 -7.51 -8.62
CA LEU A 79 -2.04 -8.88 -8.76
C LEU A 79 -1.35 -9.83 -7.77
N LYS A 80 -0.03 -9.72 -7.63
CA LYS A 80 0.71 -10.56 -6.67
C LYS A 80 0.27 -10.31 -5.22
N VAL A 81 0.08 -9.04 -4.86
CA VAL A 81 -0.41 -8.66 -3.52
C VAL A 81 -1.82 -9.20 -3.29
N HIS A 82 -2.71 -9.07 -4.27
CA HIS A 82 -4.07 -9.61 -4.21
C HIS A 82 -4.05 -11.13 -4.05
N ASP A 83 -3.31 -11.86 -4.87
CA ASP A 83 -3.21 -13.33 -4.80
C ASP A 83 -2.68 -13.81 -3.44
N GLN A 84 -1.63 -13.17 -2.90
CA GLN A 84 -1.07 -13.52 -1.60
C GLN A 84 -2.08 -13.33 -0.47
N LEU A 85 -2.80 -12.20 -0.47
CA LEU A 85 -3.84 -11.92 0.52
C LEU A 85 -5.02 -12.89 0.39
N TYR A 86 -5.44 -13.23 -0.83
CA TYR A 86 -6.49 -14.21 -1.08
C TYR A 86 -6.12 -15.60 -0.56
N GLN A 87 -4.88 -16.03 -0.77
CA GLN A 87 -4.40 -17.31 -0.23
C GLN A 87 -4.39 -17.30 1.29
N TRP A 88 -3.93 -16.22 1.92
CA TRP A 88 -3.89 -16.11 3.38
C TRP A 88 -5.28 -16.22 4.01
N VAL A 89 -6.25 -15.44 3.51
CA VAL A 89 -7.64 -15.51 3.99
C VAL A 89 -8.21 -16.91 3.80
N ARG A 90 -7.93 -17.58 2.67
CA ARG A 90 -8.45 -18.93 2.40
C ARG A 90 -7.95 -20.00 3.37
N VAL A 91 -6.72 -19.87 3.87
CA VAL A 91 -6.12 -20.84 4.81
C VAL A 91 -6.64 -20.62 6.24
N GLU A 92 -7.05 -19.40 6.60
CA GLU A 92 -7.55 -19.04 7.93
C GLU A 92 -8.99 -19.54 8.21
N TRP A 93 -9.71 -20.04 7.19
CA TRP A 93 -11.06 -20.62 7.31
C TRP A 93 -11.07 -22.16 7.39
N HIS A 94 -9.96 -22.79 7.78
CA HIS A 94 -9.86 -24.21 8.13
C HIS A 94 -9.20 -24.40 9.49
#